data_AF-A0A958E0R0-F1
#
_entry.id   AF-A0A958E0R0-F1
#
_cell.length_a   1.000
_cell.length_b   1.000
_cell.length_c   1.000
_cell.angle_alpha   90.00
_cell.angle_beta   90.00
_cell.angle_gamma   90.00
#
_symmetry.space_group_name_H-M   'P 1'
#
loop_
_entity.id
_entity.type
_entity.pdbx_description
1 polymer ?
#
loop_
_entity_poly.entity_id
_entity_poly.type
_entity_poly.pdbx_seq_one_letter_code
_entity_poly.pdbx_strand_id
1 'polypeptide(L)'
;KTAVKRRVENEKRMALAKAHAEQLSAKVQSGASFTDIAAGDEKVTADTTDYFTKNIFVPKIGRAPGIIAAAFSLEIGQTSGLIETDRGYYYVRVKDHTAFDETAYANQKSALKNRLLQQKARSVFDQWYQQLKEEATVVDNRFRFFRG
;
A
#
# COMPACT_ATOMS: atom_id res chain seq x y z
N LYS A 1 -24.44 -20.58 -3.32
CA LYS A 1 -24.61 -20.59 -1.84
C LYS A 1 -23.28 -20.49 -1.06
N THR A 2 -22.17 -20.99 -1.61
CA THR A 2 -20.83 -21.01 -0.95
C THR A 2 -20.19 -19.63 -0.75
N ALA A 3 -20.37 -18.69 -1.69
CA ALA A 3 -19.74 -17.37 -1.63
C ALA A 3 -20.27 -16.49 -0.48
N VAL A 4 -21.58 -16.55 -0.20
CA VAL A 4 -22.22 -15.78 0.87
C VAL A 4 -21.78 -16.29 2.25
N LYS A 5 -21.73 -17.62 2.44
CA LYS A 5 -21.26 -18.24 3.69
C LYS A 5 -19.82 -17.80 4.03
N ARG A 6 -18.91 -17.91 3.06
CA ARG A 6 -17.51 -17.49 3.21
C ARG A 6 -17.37 -16.00 3.54
N ARG A 7 -18.21 -15.14 2.95
CA ARG A 7 -18.20 -13.69 3.22
C ARG A 7 -18.57 -13.41 4.69
N VAL A 8 -19.66 -14.01 5.15
CA VAL A 8 -20.14 -13.85 6.53
C VAL A 8 -19.14 -14.42 7.55
N GLU A 9 -18.52 -15.56 7.25
CA GLU A 9 -17.47 -16.14 8.10
C GLU A 9 -16.24 -15.22 8.19
N ASN A 10 -15.80 -14.63 7.08
CA ASN A 10 -14.72 -13.65 7.08
C ASN A 10 -15.08 -12.40 7.88
N GLU A 11 -16.28 -11.85 7.68
CA GLU A 11 -16.75 -10.66 8.41
C GLU A 11 -16.75 -10.90 9.92
N LYS A 12 -17.27 -12.06 10.38
CA LYS A 12 -17.24 -12.43 11.80
C LYS A 12 -15.82 -12.60 12.33
N ARG A 13 -14.93 -13.25 11.56
CA ARG A 13 -13.53 -13.41 11.96
C ARG A 13 -12.83 -12.06 12.10
N MET A 14 -13.05 -11.15 11.16
CA MET A 14 -12.51 -9.79 11.21
C MET A 14 -13.08 -9.00 12.38
N ALA A 15 -14.38 -9.07 12.64
CA ALA A 15 -14.99 -8.39 13.79
C ALA A 15 -14.41 -8.85 15.13
N LEU A 16 -14.22 -10.17 15.30
CA LEU A 16 -13.58 -10.72 16.50
C LEU A 16 -12.11 -10.29 16.61
N ALA A 17 -11.36 -10.32 15.50
CA ALA A 17 -9.98 -9.86 15.48
C ALA A 17 -9.87 -8.37 15.82
N LYS A 18 -10.80 -7.54 15.34
CA LYS A 18 -10.86 -6.11 15.65
C LYS A 18 -11.07 -5.89 17.14
N ALA A 19 -12.11 -6.49 17.72
CA ALA A 19 -12.43 -6.34 19.14
C ALA A 19 -11.26 -6.77 20.02
N HIS A 20 -10.60 -7.87 19.66
CA HIS A 20 -9.41 -8.37 20.37
C HIS A 20 -8.24 -7.40 20.25
N ALA A 21 -7.97 -6.87 19.06
CA ALA A 21 -6.91 -5.89 18.85
C ALA A 21 -7.18 -4.55 19.54
N GLU A 22 -8.44 -4.13 19.65
CA GLU A 22 -8.87 -2.95 20.41
C GLU A 22 -8.65 -3.14 21.92
N GLN A 23 -8.89 -4.33 22.46
CA GLN A 23 -8.59 -4.63 23.87
C GLN A 23 -7.09 -4.52 24.20
N LEU A 24 -6.22 -4.78 23.22
CA LEU A 24 -4.78 -4.66 23.37
C LEU A 24 -4.26 -3.23 23.19
N SER A 25 -5.10 -2.29 22.74
CA SER A 25 -4.70 -0.90 22.46
C SER A 25 -4.05 -0.23 23.68
N ALA A 26 -4.59 -0.42 24.88
CA ALA A 26 -4.05 0.15 26.11
C ALA A 26 -2.63 -0.35 26.43
N LYS A 27 -2.37 -1.66 26.23
CA LYS A 27 -1.03 -2.25 26.44
C LYS A 27 -0.03 -1.75 25.39
N VAL A 28 -0.48 -1.62 24.15
CA VAL A 28 0.33 -1.08 23.06
C VAL A 28 0.70 0.37 23.32
N GLN A 29 -0.27 1.19 23.73
CA GLN A 29 -0.07 2.62 24.02
C GLN A 29 0.73 2.86 25.29
N SER A 30 0.71 1.95 26.27
CA SER A 30 1.57 2.04 27.45
C SER A 30 3.03 1.71 27.15
N GLY A 31 3.38 1.38 25.89
CA GLY A 31 4.74 1.08 25.47
C GLY A 31 5.21 -0.34 25.79
N ALA A 32 4.29 -1.27 26.10
CA ALA A 32 4.66 -2.66 26.31
C ALA A 32 5.27 -3.26 25.04
N SER A 33 6.28 -4.13 25.19
CA SER A 33 6.90 -4.77 24.03
C SER A 33 5.90 -5.66 23.30
N PHE A 34 5.89 -5.60 21.98
CA PHE A 34 5.04 -6.48 21.17
C PHE A 34 5.34 -7.96 21.39
N THR A 35 6.60 -8.30 21.69
CA THR A 35 6.97 -9.68 22.06
C THR A 35 6.27 -10.14 23.32
N ASP A 36 6.13 -9.27 24.31
CA ASP A 36 5.54 -9.60 25.61
C ASP A 36 4.02 -9.68 25.50
N ILE A 37 3.43 -8.79 24.70
CA ILE A 37 2.00 -8.84 24.35
C ILE A 37 1.68 -10.16 23.63
N ALA A 38 2.49 -10.56 22.65
CA ALA A 38 2.30 -11.81 21.92
C ALA A 38 2.57 -13.06 22.77
N ALA A 39 3.54 -13.00 23.70
CA ALA A 39 3.80 -14.10 24.63
C ALA A 39 2.64 -14.32 25.61
N GLY A 40 1.92 -13.25 25.98
CA GLY A 40 0.75 -13.33 26.84
C GLY A 40 -0.57 -13.63 26.10
N ASP A 41 -0.53 -13.78 24.78
CA ASP A 41 -1.73 -13.92 23.95
C ASP A 41 -1.47 -14.74 22.68
N GLU A 42 -1.83 -16.01 22.71
CA GLU A 42 -1.63 -16.96 21.61
C GLU A 42 -2.33 -16.56 20.29
N LYS A 43 -3.29 -15.62 20.34
CA LYS A 43 -3.99 -15.14 19.14
C LYS A 43 -3.22 -14.05 18.40
N VAL A 44 -2.09 -13.59 18.95
CA VAL A 44 -1.31 -12.47 18.42
C VAL A 44 0.12 -12.92 18.16
N THR A 45 0.68 -12.40 17.08
CA THR A 45 2.07 -12.65 16.70
C THR A 45 2.84 -11.34 16.61
N ALA A 46 4.06 -11.31 17.13
CA ALA A 46 4.98 -10.20 16.95
C ALA A 46 6.10 -10.61 16.00
N ASP A 47 6.36 -9.79 14.99
CA ASP A 47 7.46 -10.00 14.04
C ASP A 47 8.04 -8.65 13.58
N THR A 48 9.20 -8.68 12.93
CA THR A 48 9.87 -7.54 12.31
C THR A 48 9.98 -7.78 10.80
N THR A 49 9.62 -6.77 10.02
CA THR A 49 9.78 -6.79 8.56
C THR A 49 11.19 -6.39 8.17
N ASP A 50 11.64 -6.82 6.99
CA ASP A 50 12.82 -6.23 6.36
C ASP A 50 12.53 -4.79 5.93
N TYR A 51 13.56 -4.04 5.52
CA TYR A 51 13.39 -2.70 4.95
C TYR A 51 12.49 -2.73 3.70
N PHE A 52 11.64 -1.72 3.58
CA PHE A 52 10.77 -1.54 2.43
C PHE A 52 10.65 -0.06 2.05
N THR A 53 10.22 0.18 0.81
CA THR A 53 10.02 1.53 0.25
C THR A 53 8.53 1.89 0.24
N LYS A 54 8.15 3.09 -0.21
CA LYS A 54 6.73 3.51 -0.40
C LYS A 54 6.00 2.75 -1.53
N ASN A 55 6.43 1.54 -1.85
CA ASN A 55 5.74 0.66 -2.77
C ASN A 55 4.47 0.10 -2.09
N ILE A 56 3.73 -0.77 -2.79
CA ILE A 56 2.47 -1.34 -2.28
C ILE A 56 2.71 -2.57 -1.38
N PHE A 57 3.94 -3.08 -1.29
CA PHE A 57 4.25 -4.40 -0.72
C PHE A 57 5.16 -4.30 0.50
N VAL A 58 4.67 -4.78 1.64
CA VAL A 58 5.42 -4.91 2.88
C VAL A 58 5.91 -6.35 3.02
N PRO A 59 7.21 -6.61 3.24
CA PRO A 59 7.72 -7.95 3.51
C PRO A 59 6.91 -8.66 4.61
N LYS A 60 6.66 -9.96 4.43
CA LYS A 60 5.85 -10.83 5.32
C LYS A 60 4.34 -10.51 5.40
N ILE A 61 3.91 -9.26 5.20
CA ILE A 61 2.50 -8.85 5.28
C ILE A 61 1.82 -8.81 3.91
N GLY A 62 2.56 -8.46 2.86
CA GLY A 62 2.02 -8.29 1.51
C GLY A 62 1.46 -6.90 1.25
N ARG A 63 0.32 -6.82 0.56
CA ARG A 63 -0.28 -5.53 0.18
C ARG A 63 -0.96 -4.86 1.38
N ALA A 64 -0.33 -3.83 1.93
CA ALA A 64 -0.81 -3.17 3.16
C ALA A 64 -0.57 -1.64 3.13
N PRO A 65 -1.36 -0.88 2.35
CA PRO A 65 -1.14 0.56 2.17
C PRO A 65 -1.25 1.36 3.49
N GLY A 66 -2.12 0.94 4.41
CA GLY A 66 -2.24 1.57 5.74
C GLY A 66 -0.96 1.43 6.58
N ILE A 67 -0.29 0.27 6.50
CA ILE A 67 0.98 0.04 7.19
C ILE A 67 2.09 0.90 6.58
N ILE A 68 2.14 0.99 5.24
CA ILE A 68 3.11 1.85 4.55
C ILE A 68 2.90 3.32 4.93
N ALA A 69 1.65 3.79 4.95
CA ALA A 69 1.33 5.15 5.35
C ALA A 69 1.80 5.43 6.78
N ALA A 70 1.49 4.55 7.73
CA ALA A 70 1.89 4.70 9.12
C ALA A 70 3.42 4.65 9.31
N ALA A 71 4.10 3.68 8.68
CA ALA A 71 5.54 3.52 8.81
C ALA A 71 6.32 4.73 8.29
N PHE A 72 5.84 5.39 7.23
CA PHE A 72 6.49 6.58 6.66
C PHE A 72 6.02 7.90 7.28
N SER A 73 4.99 7.91 8.11
CA SER A 73 4.53 9.10 8.84
C SER A 73 5.03 9.18 10.27
N LEU A 74 5.40 8.04 10.86
CA LEU A 74 5.83 7.94 12.25
C LEU A 74 7.34 8.12 12.39
N GLU A 75 7.77 8.60 13.56
CA GLU A 75 9.18 8.67 13.91
C GLU A 75 9.68 7.33 14.46
N ILE A 76 11.01 7.15 14.47
CA ILE A 76 11.65 5.97 15.07
C ILE A 76 11.21 5.83 16.53
N GLY A 77 10.77 4.63 16.91
CA GLY A 77 10.25 4.30 18.23
C GLY A 77 8.75 4.56 18.40
N GLN A 78 8.12 5.35 17.54
CA GLN A 78 6.68 5.60 17.63
C GLN A 78 5.86 4.41 17.14
N THR A 79 4.69 4.26 17.77
CA THR A 79 3.72 3.20 17.47
C THR A 79 2.46 3.79 16.86
N SER A 80 1.98 3.15 15.80
CA SER A 80 0.73 3.48 15.13
C SER A 80 -0.51 3.15 15.97
N GLY A 81 -1.65 3.71 15.59
CA GLY A 81 -2.95 3.19 16.00
C GLY A 81 -3.28 1.86 15.31
N LEU A 82 -4.48 1.35 15.56
CA LEU A 82 -4.94 0.10 14.95
C LEU A 82 -5.12 0.25 13.44
N ILE A 83 -4.43 -0.57 12.65
CA ILE A 83 -4.49 -0.54 11.18
C ILE A 83 -5.23 -1.76 10.67
N GLU A 84 -6.27 -1.54 9.87
CA GLU A 84 -6.99 -2.59 9.15
C GLU A 84 -6.31 -2.95 7.83
N THR A 85 -6.25 -4.25 7.53
CA THR A 85 -5.76 -4.80 6.27
C THR A 85 -6.62 -5.97 5.82
N ASP A 86 -6.47 -6.40 4.57
CA ASP A 86 -7.16 -7.59 4.02
C ASP A 86 -6.85 -8.88 4.80
N ARG A 87 -5.75 -8.92 5.56
CA ARG A 87 -5.29 -10.10 6.32
C ARG A 87 -5.66 -10.05 7.80
N GLY A 88 -6.11 -8.90 8.31
CA GLY A 88 -6.37 -8.69 9.73
C GLY A 88 -5.96 -7.29 10.19
N TYR A 89 -5.79 -7.15 11.50
CA TYR A 89 -5.47 -5.88 12.14
C TYR A 89 -4.05 -5.88 12.71
N TYR A 90 -3.36 -4.74 12.58
CA TYR A 90 -1.97 -4.60 12.94
C TYR A 90 -1.72 -3.33 13.74
N TYR A 91 -0.81 -3.44 14.72
CA TYR A 91 -0.07 -2.30 15.25
C TYR A 91 1.35 -2.40 14.72
N VAL A 92 1.88 -1.28 14.24
CA VAL A 92 3.27 -1.16 13.79
C VAL A 92 4.02 -0.12 14.60
N ARG A 93 5.27 -0.43 14.90
CA ARG A 93 6.24 0.46 15.53
C ARG A 93 7.44 0.61 14.61
N VAL A 94 7.84 1.85 14.34
CA VAL A 94 9.02 2.12 13.50
C VAL A 94 10.27 1.77 14.30
N LYS A 95 11.09 0.86 13.78
CA LYS A 95 12.36 0.48 14.41
C LYS A 95 13.55 1.28 13.90
N ASP A 96 13.57 1.55 12.60
CA ASP A 96 14.65 2.27 11.95
C ASP A 96 14.20 2.90 10.63
N HIS A 97 14.91 3.92 10.20
CA HIS A 97 14.80 4.51 8.87
C HIS A 97 16.17 4.44 8.19
N THR A 98 16.21 3.94 6.96
CA THR A 98 17.42 4.04 6.15
C THR A 98 17.72 5.52 5.90
N ALA A 99 18.94 5.95 6.27
CA ALA A 99 19.38 7.31 6.01
C ALA A 99 19.34 7.63 4.51
N PHE A 100 19.09 8.90 4.20
CA PHE A 100 19.16 9.37 2.83
C PHE A 100 20.61 9.31 2.33
N ASP A 101 20.85 8.52 1.29
CA ASP A 101 22.15 8.46 0.62
C ASP A 101 22.21 9.51 -0.50
N GLU A 102 22.85 10.63 -0.19
CA GLU A 102 23.04 11.74 -1.14
C GLU A 102 23.88 11.34 -2.36
N THR A 103 24.84 10.41 -2.20
CA THR A 103 25.70 9.95 -3.28
C THR A 103 24.92 9.07 -4.25
N ALA A 104 24.16 8.11 -3.72
CA ALA A 104 23.25 7.29 -4.52
C ALA A 104 22.21 8.15 -5.25
N TYR A 105 21.64 9.15 -4.58
CA TYR A 105 20.73 10.10 -5.20
C TYR A 105 21.39 10.90 -6.33
N ALA A 106 22.59 11.46 -6.10
CA ALA A 106 23.31 12.24 -7.10
C ALA A 106 23.57 11.43 -8.38
N ASN A 107 23.97 10.16 -8.24
CA ASN A 107 24.21 9.24 -9.35
C ASN A 107 22.93 8.91 -10.14
N GLN A 108 21.77 8.87 -9.47
CA GLN A 108 20.48 8.51 -10.09
C GLN A 108 19.64 9.72 -10.52
N LYS A 109 19.97 10.93 -10.07
CA LYS A 109 19.16 12.16 -10.24
C LYS A 109 18.86 12.47 -11.70
N SER A 110 19.87 12.36 -12.58
CA SER A 110 19.71 12.65 -14.01
C SER A 110 18.77 11.63 -14.69
N ALA A 111 18.97 10.34 -14.41
CA ALA A 111 18.12 9.27 -14.92
C ALA A 111 16.68 9.40 -14.41
N LEU A 112 16.49 9.69 -13.12
CA LEU A 112 15.19 9.92 -12.52
C LEU A 112 14.48 11.12 -13.17
N LYS A 113 15.18 12.25 -13.34
CA LYS A 113 14.63 13.45 -14.00
C LYS A 113 14.19 13.13 -15.43
N ASN A 114 15.04 12.49 -16.22
CA ASN A 114 14.73 12.16 -17.63
C ASN A 114 13.54 11.21 -17.73
N ARG A 115 13.46 10.20 -16.85
CA ARG A 115 12.31 9.30 -16.77
C ARG A 115 11.02 10.05 -16.47
N LEU A 116 11.02 10.93 -15.48
CA LEU A 116 9.83 11.71 -15.09
C LEU A 116 9.41 12.67 -16.21
N LEU A 117 10.37 13.30 -16.89
CA LEU A 117 10.08 14.17 -18.04
C LEU A 117 9.45 13.39 -19.19
N GLN A 118 9.99 12.23 -19.55
CA GLN A 118 9.41 11.38 -20.61
C GLN A 118 8.00 10.90 -20.25
N GLN A 119 7.78 10.48 -19.00
CA GLN A 119 6.44 10.08 -18.53
C GLN A 119 5.44 11.23 -18.64
N LYS A 120 5.83 12.45 -18.25
CA LYS A 120 4.95 13.62 -18.34
C LYS A 120 4.68 14.04 -19.78
N ALA A 121 5.72 14.06 -20.62
CA ALA A 121 5.58 14.36 -22.05
C ALA A 121 4.61 13.40 -22.74
N ARG A 122 4.74 12.09 -22.45
CA ARG A 122 3.81 11.07 -22.96
C ARG A 122 2.38 11.30 -22.48
N SER A 123 2.18 11.55 -21.18
CA SER A 123 0.84 11.82 -20.64
C SER A 123 0.18 13.05 -21.27
N VAL A 124 0.94 14.12 -21.51
CA VAL A 124 0.41 15.34 -22.16
C VAL A 124 0.08 15.07 -23.62
N PHE A 125 0.96 14.36 -24.34
CA PHE A 125 0.71 13.97 -25.72
C PHE A 125 -0.53 13.08 -25.85
N ASP A 126 -0.67 12.08 -24.99
CA ASP A 126 -1.82 11.17 -25.00
C ASP A 126 -3.12 11.95 -24.75
N GLN A 127 -3.13 12.90 -23.80
CA GLN A 127 -4.29 13.77 -23.56
C GLN A 127 -4.63 14.64 -24.76
N TRP A 128 -3.63 15.31 -25.35
CA TRP A 128 -3.81 16.14 -26.53
C TRP A 128 -4.32 15.34 -27.74
N TYR A 129 -3.77 14.14 -27.95
CA TYR A 129 -4.20 13.24 -29.02
C TYR A 129 -5.65 12.76 -28.84
N GLN A 130 -6.07 12.43 -27.61
CA GLN A 130 -7.48 12.08 -27.37
C GLN A 130 -8.40 13.25 -27.66
N GLN A 131 -8.05 14.47 -27.24
CA GLN A 131 -8.85 15.65 -27.53
C GLN A 131 -8.98 15.91 -29.04
N LEU A 132 -7.86 15.87 -29.78
CA LEU A 132 -7.87 16.04 -31.24
C LEU A 132 -8.76 14.98 -31.93
N LYS A 133 -8.73 13.75 -31.43
CA LYS A 133 -9.54 12.65 -31.96
C LYS A 133 -11.04 12.84 -31.68
N GLU A 134 -11.40 13.38 -30.52
CA GLU A 134 -12.79 13.71 -30.17
C GLU A 134 -13.34 14.88 -30.98
N GLU A 135 -12.52 15.89 -31.25
CA GLU A 135 -12.88 17.07 -32.06
C GLU A 135 -12.89 16.77 -33.57
N ALA A 136 -12.16 15.75 -34.03
CA ALA A 136 -12.10 15.37 -35.42
C ALA A 136 -13.41 14.67 -35.87
N THR A 137 -14.03 15.19 -36.93
CA THR A 137 -15.10 14.47 -37.63
C THR A 137 -14.48 13.36 -38.49
N VAL A 138 -14.38 12.15 -37.92
CA VAL A 138 -13.85 10.99 -38.63
C VAL A 138 -14.96 10.32 -39.44
N VAL A 139 -14.92 10.46 -40.77
CA VAL A 139 -15.80 9.72 -41.68
C VAL A 139 -15.11 8.41 -42.10
N ASP A 140 -15.58 7.30 -41.55
CA ASP A 140 -15.09 5.97 -41.89
C ASP A 140 -15.71 5.46 -43.20
N ASN A 141 -14.92 5.44 -44.28
CA ASN A 141 -15.34 4.96 -45.59
C ASN A 141 -14.94 3.50 -45.89
N ARG A 142 -14.51 2.71 -44.90
CA ARG A 142 -14.06 1.32 -45.12
C ARG A 142 -15.13 0.42 -45.74
N PHE A 143 -16.41 0.70 -45.47
CA PHE A 143 -17.54 0.01 -46.11
C PHE A 143 -17.61 0.17 -47.64
N ARG A 144 -16.92 1.16 -48.21
CA ARG A 144 -16.86 1.38 -49.67
C ARG A 144 -15.88 0.46 -50.38
N PHE A 145 -15.01 -0.22 -49.65
CA PHE A 145 -13.94 -1.06 -50.21
C PHE A 145 -14.12 -2.56 -49.92
N PHE A 146 -14.95 -2.93 -48.95
CA PHE A 146 -15.30 -4.33 -48.66
C PHE A 146 -16.77 -4.59 -49.04
N ARG A 147 -17.02 -4.76 -50.34
CA ARG A 147 -18.16 -5.54 -50.85
C ARG A 147 -17.59 -6.76 -51.55
N GLY A 148 -17.64 -7.89 -50.84
CA GLY A 148 -17.26 -9.23 -51.29
C GLY A 148 -17.77 -10.21 -50.27
#